data_AF-Q74EJ4-F1
#
_entry.id   AF-Q74EJ4-F1
#
_cell.length_a   1.000
_cell.length_b   1.000
_cell.length_c   1.000
_cell.angle_alpha   90.00
_cell.angle_beta   90.00
_cell.angle_gamma   90.00
#
_symmetry.space_group_name_H-M   'P 1'
#
loop_
_entity.id
_entity.type
_entity.pdbx_description
1 polymer ?
#
loop_
_entity_poly.entity_id
_entity_poly.type
_entity_poly.pdbx_seq_one_letter_code
_entity_poly.pdbx_strand_id
1 'polypeptide(L)'
;MNGWEVFKVLLSVAMVMAVALPEPARAVPAAVAASVDSTATILSAGFESLVQDPPAGWSLVDNAGTGALWRFDDPAKRGNNTGGTGGFAIADSDYAGAVNMDTELRTPLLDLSGYETVTLRFETLFEHEAGETAAVELSTNGGAGPWQPLWSRSGGNYGPATEELDLTSLAAGKPNIMIRFHYYGANYAWYWKVDDVALTGIPRAQHQLAVTVNGSGTVASSPAGISCPATTCSALFYDGLPVTLTATPAADYVFSSWSGACTGTGPCVVTLGGAAAVTATFVPSTRNLNVTVSGAGQGTVTSVPAGIACSAGSCNGAFDTGSQVELIATPSTGSVFAGWSGDCTGTGACTPTMTADRNVGAAFDPALTVELTIGTATTLHTTLTAAMAAIANGSAAAIKARAMEFPESLAISGGKSIVFYGGYAEGFGSVAGYSVLRGTVTVGVGTLTASNLAVR
;
A
#
# COMPACT_ATOMS: atom_id res chain seq x y z
N MET A 1 25.19 -68.02 -27.12
CA MET A 1 23.93 -68.25 -27.84
C MET A 1 22.80 -67.69 -26.98
N ASN A 2 22.02 -66.84 -27.65
CA ASN A 2 21.01 -65.89 -27.19
C ASN A 2 19.92 -66.44 -26.26
N GLY A 3 19.34 -65.54 -25.45
CA GLY A 3 18.08 -65.79 -24.75
C GLY A 3 17.78 -64.79 -23.63
N TRP A 4 17.49 -63.53 -23.99
CA TRP A 4 16.83 -62.54 -23.13
C TRP A 4 15.33 -62.57 -23.41
N GLU A 5 14.51 -62.47 -22.35
CA GLU A 5 13.05 -62.19 -22.24
C GLU A 5 12.71 -62.66 -20.78
N VAL A 6 12.00 -62.00 -19.87
CA VAL A 6 10.92 -61.00 -19.78
C VAL A 6 10.98 -60.50 -18.31
N PHE A 7 10.71 -59.27 -17.87
CA PHE A 7 9.40 -58.61 -17.68
C PHE A 7 9.72 -57.28 -16.96
N LYS A 8 9.47 -56.12 -17.59
CA LYS A 8 9.43 -54.83 -16.88
C LYS A 8 7.97 -54.37 -16.86
N VAL A 9 7.39 -54.42 -15.67
CA VAL A 9 6.07 -53.88 -15.34
C VAL A 9 6.09 -52.37 -15.57
N LEU A 10 5.14 -51.86 -16.36
CA LEU A 10 4.84 -50.43 -16.43
C LEU A 10 4.29 -49.97 -15.08
N LEU A 11 5.09 -49.22 -14.33
CA LEU A 11 4.61 -48.43 -13.20
C LEU A 11 4.22 -47.05 -13.74
N SER A 12 2.91 -46.82 -13.90
CA SER A 12 2.37 -45.47 -14.15
C SER A 12 2.62 -44.63 -12.90
N VAL A 13 3.60 -43.74 -12.95
CA VAL A 13 3.78 -42.69 -11.94
C VAL A 13 2.78 -41.58 -12.26
N ALA A 14 1.65 -41.58 -11.54
CA ALA A 14 0.80 -40.41 -11.46
C ALA A 14 1.58 -39.31 -10.73
N MET A 15 2.04 -38.30 -11.48
CA MET A 15 2.62 -37.08 -10.93
C MET A 15 1.48 -36.27 -10.30
N VAL A 16 1.20 -36.51 -9.02
CA VAL A 16 0.39 -35.61 -8.22
C VAL A 16 1.22 -34.36 -8.00
N MET A 17 0.85 -33.25 -8.65
CA MET A 17 1.29 -31.92 -8.24
C MET A 17 0.81 -31.70 -6.80
N ALA A 18 1.71 -31.88 -5.84
CA ALA A 18 1.52 -31.37 -4.51
C ALA A 18 1.57 -29.84 -4.60
N VAL A 19 0.40 -29.20 -4.60
CA VAL A 19 0.29 -27.78 -4.28
C VAL A 19 0.86 -27.62 -2.88
N ALA A 20 2.01 -26.97 -2.76
CA ALA A 20 2.56 -26.59 -1.48
C ALA A 20 1.53 -25.67 -0.80
N LEU A 21 0.86 -26.21 0.22
CA LEU A 21 0.08 -25.38 1.15
C LEU A 21 1.05 -24.38 1.77
N PRO A 22 0.70 -23.09 1.90
CA PRO A 22 1.55 -22.13 2.57
C PRO A 22 1.85 -22.65 3.98
N GLU A 23 3.13 -22.77 4.33
CA GLU A 23 3.54 -23.09 5.69
C GLU A 23 2.87 -22.08 6.64
N PRO A 24 2.22 -22.52 7.73
CA PRO A 24 1.77 -21.58 8.74
C PRO A 24 2.99 -20.82 9.24
N ALA A 25 2.89 -19.48 9.24
CA ALA A 25 3.93 -18.59 9.72
C ALA A 25 4.55 -19.15 11.00
N ARG A 26 5.84 -19.48 10.93
CA ARG A 26 6.61 -19.96 12.08
C ARG A 26 6.42 -18.95 13.21
N ALA A 27 5.77 -19.37 14.29
CA ALA A 27 5.56 -18.55 15.46
C ALA A 27 6.91 -17.98 15.90
N VAL A 28 7.06 -16.66 15.80
CA VAL A 28 8.17 -15.96 16.46
C VAL A 28 8.00 -16.28 17.95
N PRO A 29 9.05 -16.78 18.63
CA PRO A 29 8.93 -17.09 20.05
C PRO A 29 8.47 -15.83 20.77
N ALA A 30 7.35 -15.94 21.48
CA ALA A 30 6.86 -14.86 22.34
C ALA A 30 8.02 -14.43 23.22
N ALA A 31 8.45 -13.17 23.09
CA ALA A 31 9.38 -12.58 24.03
C ALA A 31 8.80 -12.81 25.42
N VAL A 32 9.54 -13.51 26.27
CA VAL A 32 9.16 -13.74 27.66
C VAL A 32 8.98 -12.36 28.28
N ALA A 33 7.73 -12.00 28.63
CA ALA A 33 7.44 -10.77 29.34
C ALA A 33 8.22 -10.83 30.66
N ALA A 34 9.29 -10.03 30.77
CA ALA A 34 9.92 -9.78 32.06
C ALA A 34 8.85 -9.21 33.00
N SER A 35 8.80 -9.69 34.24
CA SER A 35 7.82 -9.22 35.22
C SER A 35 7.95 -7.70 35.37
N VAL A 36 6.92 -6.96 34.94
CA VAL A 36 6.94 -5.49 34.90
C VAL A 36 6.70 -4.85 36.26
N ASP A 37 6.49 -5.67 37.30
CA ASP A 37 6.10 -5.27 38.66
C ASP A 37 7.25 -4.71 39.53
N SER A 38 8.40 -4.41 38.93
CA SER A 38 9.54 -3.80 39.65
C SER A 38 9.62 -2.30 39.38
N THR A 39 9.60 -1.51 40.45
CA THR A 39 9.84 -0.07 40.40
C THR A 39 11.18 0.24 39.70
N ALA A 40 11.13 1.05 38.65
CA ALA A 40 12.29 1.58 37.95
C ALA A 40 12.58 3.02 38.40
N THR A 41 13.87 3.38 38.48
CA THR A 41 14.29 4.77 38.68
C THR A 41 14.31 5.50 37.34
N ILE A 42 13.58 6.60 37.25
CA ILE A 42 13.43 7.44 36.05
C ILE A 42 14.43 8.60 36.10
N LEU A 43 14.53 9.25 37.27
CA LEU A 43 15.41 10.36 37.56
C LEU A 43 15.93 10.20 38.98
N SER A 44 17.20 10.52 39.22
CA SER A 44 17.77 10.58 40.55
C SER A 44 18.81 11.71 40.61
N ALA A 45 18.71 12.56 41.62
CA ALA A 45 19.62 13.68 41.87
C ALA A 45 19.75 13.94 43.37
N GLY A 46 20.87 13.50 43.97
CA GLY A 46 21.26 13.84 45.36
C GLY A 46 22.18 15.07 45.46
N PHE A 47 22.34 15.82 44.36
CA PHE A 47 23.07 17.10 44.34
C PHE A 47 24.48 17.09 44.99
N GLU A 48 25.20 15.97 44.88
CA GLU A 48 26.49 15.74 45.56
C GLU A 48 27.65 16.65 45.13
N SER A 49 27.47 17.40 44.04
CA SER A 49 28.49 18.30 43.52
C SER A 49 28.42 19.64 44.23
N LEU A 50 29.42 19.98 45.05
CA LEU A 50 29.52 21.24 45.77
C LEU A 50 30.04 22.40 44.88
N VAL A 51 29.53 22.50 43.65
CA VAL A 51 29.83 23.57 42.69
C VAL A 51 28.57 24.39 42.43
N GLN A 52 28.69 25.53 41.74
CA GLN A 52 27.52 26.40 41.51
C GLN A 52 26.57 25.90 40.42
N ASP A 53 27.03 25.04 39.52
CA ASP A 53 26.25 24.58 38.37
C ASP A 53 25.27 23.45 38.75
N PRO A 54 24.06 23.43 38.15
CA PRO A 54 23.10 22.35 38.37
C PRO A 54 23.59 21.02 37.77
N PRO A 55 23.06 19.86 38.23
CA PRO A 55 23.36 18.57 37.61
C PRO A 55 23.03 18.54 36.12
N ALA A 56 23.69 17.65 35.38
CA ALA A 56 23.50 17.54 33.93
C ALA A 56 22.02 17.40 33.55
N GLY A 57 21.56 18.23 32.61
CA GLY A 57 20.18 18.24 32.11
C GLY A 57 19.19 19.03 32.96
N TRP A 58 19.53 19.40 34.19
CA TRP A 58 18.74 20.34 34.99
C TRP A 58 19.00 21.76 34.53
N SER A 59 18.04 22.65 34.76
CA SER A 59 18.15 24.06 34.38
C SER A 59 17.67 24.97 35.50
N LEU A 60 18.28 26.16 35.54
CA LEU A 60 17.92 27.22 36.47
C LEU A 60 17.21 28.33 35.72
N VAL A 61 16.17 28.90 36.33
CA VAL A 61 15.48 30.08 35.82
C VAL A 61 15.50 31.17 36.88
N ASP A 62 15.84 32.38 36.47
CA ASP A 62 15.74 33.60 37.25
C ASP A 62 14.59 34.43 36.69
N ASN A 63 13.41 34.34 37.32
CA ASN A 63 12.23 35.06 36.85
C ASN A 63 12.31 36.55 37.21
N ALA A 64 13.05 36.91 38.27
CA ALA A 64 13.18 38.29 38.74
C ALA A 64 14.33 39.06 38.07
N GLY A 65 15.27 38.37 37.43
CA GLY A 65 16.45 38.96 36.79
C GLY A 65 17.47 39.52 37.79
N THR A 66 17.48 39.01 39.02
CA THR A 66 18.32 39.50 40.11
C THR A 66 19.66 38.78 40.23
N GLY A 67 19.84 37.66 39.54
CA GLY A 67 20.98 36.76 39.68
C GLY A 67 20.89 35.85 40.92
N ALA A 68 19.84 35.97 41.72
CA ALA A 68 19.58 35.09 42.86
C ALA A 68 18.95 33.79 42.38
N LEU A 69 19.78 32.77 42.19
CA LEU A 69 19.38 31.45 41.69
C LEU A 69 19.49 30.37 42.77
N TRP A 70 18.89 29.21 42.51
CA TRP A 70 19.27 27.97 43.20
C TRP A 70 20.78 27.71 43.08
N ARG A 71 21.35 27.11 44.12
CA ARG A 71 22.79 26.83 44.26
C ARG A 71 23.01 25.43 44.81
N PHE A 72 24.22 24.93 44.66
CA PHE A 72 24.64 23.60 45.15
C PHE A 72 25.97 23.66 45.93
N ASP A 73 26.47 24.87 46.21
CA ASP A 73 27.81 25.11 46.80
C ASP A 73 27.78 25.47 48.30
N ASP A 74 26.69 25.17 49.01
CA ASP A 74 26.48 25.46 50.44
C ASP A 74 26.82 26.93 50.83
N PRO A 75 26.12 27.93 50.26
CA PRO A 75 26.30 29.33 50.62
C PRO A 75 26.15 29.53 52.13
N ALA A 76 26.95 30.42 52.72
CA ALA A 76 27.00 30.67 54.16
C ALA A 76 27.30 29.46 55.07
N LYS A 77 27.76 28.31 54.52
CA LYS A 77 28.08 27.09 55.28
C LYS A 77 26.91 26.60 56.13
N ARG A 78 25.73 26.56 55.53
CA ARG A 78 24.45 26.20 56.17
C ARG A 78 24.35 24.70 56.45
N GLY A 79 25.12 23.87 55.74
CA GLY A 79 25.14 22.41 55.88
C GLY A 79 23.87 21.70 55.39
N ASN A 80 23.95 20.38 55.20
CA ASN A 80 22.78 19.59 54.78
C ASN A 80 21.95 19.16 56.00
N ASN A 81 20.73 19.70 56.10
CA ASN A 81 19.77 19.38 57.16
C ASN A 81 18.39 19.05 56.56
N THR A 82 18.32 18.56 55.32
CA THR A 82 17.06 18.18 54.65
C THR A 82 16.47 16.88 55.20
N GLY A 83 17.32 16.05 55.81
CA GLY A 83 17.04 14.64 56.13
C GLY A 83 17.85 13.66 55.28
N GLY A 84 18.38 14.14 54.14
CA GLY A 84 19.33 13.44 53.28
C GLY A 84 20.78 13.50 53.77
N THR A 85 21.68 12.94 52.98
CA THR A 85 23.13 12.93 53.27
C THR A 85 23.91 13.45 52.08
N GLY A 86 25.02 14.15 52.32
CA GLY A 86 25.89 14.62 51.25
C GLY A 86 25.55 16.05 50.80
N GLY A 87 25.63 16.30 49.50
CA GLY A 87 25.28 17.59 48.89
C GLY A 87 23.78 17.90 48.97
N PHE A 88 23.38 19.09 48.52
CA PHE A 88 21.97 19.51 48.48
C PHE A 88 21.80 20.71 47.55
N ALA A 89 20.59 20.93 47.04
CA ALA A 89 20.20 22.15 46.35
C ALA A 89 19.64 23.16 47.36
N ILE A 90 19.97 24.45 47.21
CA ILE A 90 19.46 25.51 48.09
C ILE A 90 19.14 26.79 47.32
N ALA A 91 17.97 27.36 47.60
CA ALA A 91 17.61 28.74 47.30
C ALA A 91 17.72 29.56 48.60
N ASP A 92 18.78 30.37 48.75
CA ASP A 92 19.08 31.14 49.98
C ASP A 92 18.91 32.64 49.74
N SER A 93 17.76 33.19 50.15
CA SER A 93 17.45 34.61 49.96
C SER A 93 18.23 35.49 50.94
N ASP A 94 18.53 35.01 52.13
CA ASP A 94 19.27 35.74 53.17
C ASP A 94 20.73 35.95 52.70
N TYR A 95 21.31 34.92 52.09
CA TYR A 95 22.62 35.01 51.45
C TYR A 95 22.60 35.87 50.18
N ALA A 96 21.55 35.78 49.36
CA ALA A 96 21.40 36.62 48.17
C ALA A 96 21.24 38.12 48.50
N GLY A 97 20.77 38.43 49.71
CA GLY A 97 20.65 39.76 50.24
C GLY A 97 19.36 40.48 49.81
N ALA A 98 19.44 41.80 49.65
CA ALA A 98 18.31 42.71 49.43
C ALA A 98 17.68 42.63 48.02
N VAL A 99 17.34 41.44 47.55
CA VAL A 99 16.82 41.19 46.21
C VAL A 99 15.51 40.42 46.27
N ASN A 100 14.61 40.66 45.32
CA ASN A 100 13.46 39.79 45.11
C ASN A 100 13.94 38.50 44.43
N MET A 101 14.05 37.44 45.20
CA MET A 101 14.39 36.11 44.70
C MET A 101 13.13 35.42 44.19
N ASP A 102 13.17 35.05 42.91
CA ASP A 102 12.16 34.26 42.21
C ASP A 102 12.92 33.33 41.27
N THR A 103 13.19 32.12 41.75
CA THR A 103 14.06 31.15 41.08
C THR A 103 13.45 29.76 40.98
N GLU A 104 13.74 29.10 39.87
CA GLU A 104 13.29 27.75 39.59
C GLU A 104 14.47 26.82 39.34
N LEU A 105 14.40 25.63 39.94
CA LEU A 105 15.22 24.48 39.57
C LEU A 105 14.32 23.51 38.81
N ARG A 106 14.59 23.32 37.52
CA ARG A 106 13.79 22.48 36.62
C ARG A 106 14.51 21.18 36.30
N THR A 107 13.77 20.07 36.37
CA THR A 107 14.26 18.76 35.89
C THR A 107 14.60 18.83 34.40
N PRO A 108 15.35 17.84 33.86
CA PRO A 108 15.35 17.58 32.42
C PRO A 108 13.93 17.39 31.89
N LEU A 109 13.76 17.48 30.57
CA LEU A 109 12.51 17.08 29.92
C LEU A 109 12.37 15.56 29.97
N LEU A 110 11.27 15.08 30.53
CA LEU A 110 11.03 13.66 30.80
C LEU A 110 10.00 13.09 29.81
N ASP A 111 10.29 11.90 29.27
CA ASP A 111 9.32 11.08 28.55
C ASP A 111 8.82 9.95 29.45
N LEU A 112 7.57 10.09 29.92
CA LEU A 112 6.94 9.13 30.81
C LEU A 112 5.87 8.28 30.09
N SER A 113 5.88 8.28 28.75
CA SER A 113 4.94 7.51 27.93
C SER A 113 4.96 6.01 28.21
N GLY A 114 6.11 5.49 28.65
CA GLY A 114 6.31 4.08 28.97
C GLY A 114 6.02 3.66 30.39
N TYR A 115 5.44 4.52 31.23
CA TYR A 115 5.21 4.22 32.66
C TYR A 115 3.71 4.14 33.00
N GLU A 116 3.38 3.19 33.86
CA GLU A 116 2.03 2.96 34.39
C GLU A 116 1.80 3.80 35.64
N THR A 117 2.79 3.83 36.53
CA THR A 117 2.80 4.66 37.73
C THR A 117 4.01 5.58 37.74
N VAL A 118 3.89 6.73 38.39
CA VAL A 118 4.97 7.69 38.55
C VAL A 118 4.89 8.31 39.94
N THR A 119 5.96 8.22 40.71
CA THR A 119 6.08 8.80 42.05
C THR A 119 7.31 9.68 42.14
N LEU A 120 7.12 10.93 42.58
CA LEU A 120 8.21 11.85 42.92
C LEU A 120 8.48 11.76 44.42
N ARG A 121 9.75 11.58 44.79
CA ARG A 121 10.22 11.66 46.17
C ARG A 121 11.36 12.68 46.27
N PHE A 122 11.41 13.43 47.37
CA PHE A 122 12.54 14.31 47.69
C PHE A 122 12.60 14.60 49.19
N GLU A 123 13.78 14.93 49.68
CA GLU A 123 14.02 15.41 51.05
C GLU A 123 14.02 16.95 51.04
N THR A 124 13.46 17.57 52.09
CA THR A 124 13.26 19.03 52.10
C THR A 124 13.40 19.66 53.48
N LEU A 125 13.96 20.88 53.52
CA LEU A 125 13.93 21.79 54.66
C LEU A 125 13.64 23.22 54.18
N PHE A 126 12.58 23.81 54.68
CA PHE A 126 12.13 25.17 54.39
C PHE A 126 12.15 25.99 55.68
N GLU A 127 13.02 27.00 55.74
CA GLU A 127 13.06 27.96 56.84
C GLU A 127 12.40 29.25 56.36
N HIS A 128 11.58 29.86 57.23
CA HIS A 128 10.69 30.94 56.85
C HIS A 128 10.89 32.20 57.71
N GLU A 129 10.97 33.37 57.07
CA GLU A 129 10.94 34.71 57.70
C GLU A 129 9.69 35.50 57.31
N ALA A 130 9.32 35.53 56.01
CA ALA A 130 8.47 36.56 55.44
C ALA A 130 7.55 36.04 54.30
N GLY A 131 7.38 36.79 53.21
CA GLY A 131 6.40 36.49 52.14
C GLY A 131 6.78 35.34 51.21
N GLU A 132 7.85 34.60 51.50
CA GLU A 132 8.38 33.56 50.63
C GLU A 132 7.50 32.31 50.55
N THR A 133 7.53 31.69 49.37
CA THR A 133 6.83 30.44 49.09
C THR A 133 7.78 29.46 48.41
N ALA A 134 7.79 28.22 48.90
CA ALA A 134 8.39 27.07 48.24
C ALA A 134 7.29 26.27 47.56
N ALA A 135 7.44 25.94 46.28
CA ALA A 135 6.47 25.17 45.52
C ALA A 135 7.14 24.11 44.64
N VAL A 136 6.47 22.96 44.50
CA VAL A 136 6.77 21.96 43.49
C VAL A 136 5.61 21.90 42.53
N GLU A 137 5.90 22.01 41.24
CA GLU A 137 4.89 22.08 40.19
C GLU A 137 5.28 21.21 38.99
N LEU A 138 4.28 20.75 38.25
CA LEU A 138 4.46 19.92 37.06
C LEU A 138 3.84 20.58 35.84
N SER A 139 4.55 20.47 34.72
CA SER A 139 4.07 20.83 33.39
C SER A 139 4.02 19.59 32.50
N THR A 140 2.99 19.50 31.67
CA THR A 140 2.83 18.47 30.63
C THR A 140 3.27 18.95 29.24
N ASN A 141 3.84 20.15 29.18
CA ASN A 141 4.31 20.81 27.95
C ASN A 141 5.72 21.39 28.16
N GLY A 142 6.56 20.65 28.91
CA GLY A 142 7.92 21.06 29.25
C GLY A 142 7.98 22.42 29.95
N GLY A 143 9.07 23.16 29.73
CA GLY A 143 9.33 24.45 30.39
C GLY A 143 8.40 25.60 30.01
N ALA A 144 7.46 25.39 29.07
CA ALA A 144 6.50 26.41 28.64
C ALA A 144 5.27 26.52 29.56
N GLY A 145 5.03 25.51 30.42
CA GLY A 145 3.82 25.43 31.23
C GLY A 145 2.55 25.10 30.42
N PRO A 146 1.35 25.18 31.02
CA PRO A 146 1.08 25.69 32.37
C PRO A 146 1.65 24.79 33.47
N TRP A 147 1.88 25.40 34.64
CA TRP A 147 2.40 24.72 35.82
C TRP A 147 1.24 24.36 36.75
N GLN A 148 1.13 23.07 37.05
CA GLN A 148 0.15 22.54 37.98
C GLN A 148 0.80 22.36 39.36
N PRO A 149 0.20 22.88 40.45
CA PRO A 149 0.73 22.71 41.80
C PRO A 149 0.67 21.25 42.23
N LEU A 150 1.79 20.74 42.73
CA LEU A 150 1.91 19.42 43.36
C LEU A 150 2.06 19.54 44.88
N TRP A 151 2.87 20.51 45.33
CA TRP A 151 3.18 20.73 46.73
C TRP A 151 3.55 22.21 46.95
N SER A 152 3.25 22.76 48.13
CA SER A 152 3.73 24.10 48.51
C SER A 152 3.84 24.29 50.03
N ARG A 153 4.70 25.22 50.44
CA ARG A 153 4.85 25.71 51.82
C ARG A 153 5.04 27.23 51.85
N SER A 154 4.40 27.86 52.83
CA SER A 154 4.50 29.27 53.19
C SER A 154 3.99 29.46 54.62
N GLY A 155 4.32 30.57 55.27
CA GLY A 155 3.78 30.96 56.58
C GLY A 155 4.43 30.29 57.81
N GLY A 156 5.49 29.50 57.63
CA GLY A 156 6.27 28.92 58.74
C GLY A 156 7.28 27.87 58.30
N ASN A 157 8.21 27.54 59.21
CA ASN A 157 9.28 26.57 58.97
C ASN A 157 8.71 25.16 58.77
N TYR A 158 9.35 24.36 57.92
CA TYR A 158 8.93 23.02 57.59
C TYR A 158 10.13 22.12 57.28
N GLY A 159 10.16 20.93 57.86
CA GLY A 159 11.22 19.94 57.68
C GLY A 159 12.23 19.90 58.84
N PRO A 160 13.24 19.02 58.78
CA PRO A 160 13.52 18.06 57.71
C PRO A 160 12.34 17.10 57.48
N ALA A 161 12.02 16.83 56.22
CA ALA A 161 10.92 15.95 55.85
C ALA A 161 11.19 15.26 54.51
N THR A 162 10.67 14.03 54.39
CA THR A 162 10.58 13.31 53.12
C THR A 162 9.20 13.54 52.53
N GLU A 163 9.14 14.04 51.31
CA GLU A 163 7.91 14.18 50.54
C GLU A 163 7.83 13.06 49.51
N GLU A 164 6.65 12.46 49.38
CA GLU A 164 6.34 11.45 48.36
C GLU A 164 5.01 11.80 47.71
N LEU A 165 5.06 12.12 46.42
CA LEU A 165 3.93 12.61 45.63
C LEU A 165 3.61 11.61 44.52
N ASP A 166 2.39 11.09 44.52
CA ASP A 166 1.87 10.28 43.43
C ASP A 166 1.50 11.18 42.24
N LEU A 167 2.24 11.04 41.15
CA LEU A 167 2.07 11.79 39.90
C LEU A 167 1.36 10.97 38.83
N THR A 168 0.93 9.75 39.15
CA THR A 168 0.43 8.77 38.17
C THR A 168 -0.66 9.34 37.27
N SER A 169 -1.72 9.92 37.85
CA SER A 169 -2.83 10.50 37.09
C SER A 169 -2.42 11.74 36.25
N LEU A 170 -1.34 12.41 36.63
CA LEU A 170 -0.89 13.65 36.01
C LEU A 170 0.16 13.42 34.92
N ALA A 171 1.00 12.41 35.07
CA ALA A 171 2.25 12.28 34.32
C ALA A 171 2.44 10.91 33.64
N ALA A 172 1.88 9.82 34.18
CA ALA A 172 2.06 8.50 33.59
C ALA A 172 1.46 8.41 32.19
N GLY A 173 2.18 7.77 31.26
CA GLY A 173 1.76 7.65 29.86
C GLY A 173 1.88 8.94 29.05
N LYS A 174 2.52 10.00 29.55
CA LYS A 174 2.65 11.29 28.86
C LYS A 174 4.12 11.61 28.52
N PRO A 175 4.40 12.12 27.31
CA PRO A 175 5.69 12.72 26.99
C PRO A 175 5.77 14.16 27.53
N ASN A 176 6.95 14.77 27.44
CA ASN A 176 7.18 16.19 27.71
C ASN A 176 6.84 16.65 29.14
N ILE A 177 7.05 15.78 30.12
CA ILE A 177 6.86 16.13 31.53
C ILE A 177 8.07 16.93 32.02
N MET A 178 7.82 17.99 32.78
CA MET A 178 8.86 18.71 33.50
C MET A 178 8.35 19.07 34.90
N ILE A 179 9.20 18.89 35.89
CA ILE A 179 8.93 19.27 37.27
C ILE A 179 9.83 20.44 37.62
N ARG A 180 9.29 21.43 38.34
CA ARG A 180 10.08 22.54 38.86
C ARG A 180 9.95 22.66 40.37
N PHE A 181 11.05 23.04 41.00
CA PHE A 181 11.13 23.50 42.39
C PHE A 181 11.26 25.02 42.34
N HIS A 182 10.20 25.73 42.72
CA HIS A 182 10.04 27.17 42.56
C HIS A 182 10.05 27.85 43.93
N TYR A 183 11.03 28.73 44.15
CA TYR A 183 11.14 29.55 45.35
C TYR A 183 10.97 31.02 44.97
N TYR A 184 9.95 31.69 45.51
CA TYR A 184 9.60 33.05 45.10
C TYR A 184 9.00 33.87 46.23
N GLY A 185 8.90 35.19 46.01
CA GLY A 185 8.39 36.14 47.00
C GLY A 185 9.36 36.41 48.16
N ALA A 186 10.63 36.06 47.98
CA ALA A 186 11.65 36.09 49.01
C ALA A 186 12.56 37.33 48.86
N ASN A 187 12.82 38.06 49.95
CA ASN A 187 13.78 39.17 49.99
C ASN A 187 14.28 39.34 51.42
N TYR A 188 15.57 39.10 51.65
CA TYR A 188 16.10 38.83 52.99
C TYR A 188 15.21 37.82 53.76
N ALA A 189 14.61 36.88 53.03
CA ALA A 189 13.97 35.72 53.62
C ALA A 189 15.02 34.65 53.90
N TRP A 190 14.72 33.62 54.69
CA TRP A 190 15.65 32.51 54.91
C TRP A 190 15.88 31.69 53.61
N TYR A 191 15.64 30.38 53.63
CA TYR A 191 16.05 29.51 52.54
C TYR A 191 15.16 28.28 52.41
N TRP A 192 15.19 27.71 51.21
CA TRP A 192 14.65 26.39 50.95
C TRP A 192 15.76 25.46 50.45
N LYS A 193 15.89 24.30 51.09
CA LYS A 193 16.80 23.21 50.72
C LYS A 193 16.02 22.00 50.21
N VAL A 194 16.52 21.40 49.14
CA VAL A 194 15.98 20.17 48.52
C VAL A 194 17.13 19.20 48.29
N ASP A 195 16.89 17.92 48.56
CA ASP A 195 17.88 16.87 48.40
C ASP A 195 17.24 15.54 47.98
N ASP A 196 18.07 14.60 47.51
CA ASP A 196 17.67 13.22 47.17
C ASP A 196 16.41 13.14 46.30
N VAL A 197 16.34 13.97 45.25
CA VAL A 197 15.20 13.98 44.33
C VAL A 197 15.22 12.71 43.49
N ALA A 198 14.19 11.89 43.62
CA ALA A 198 14.00 10.67 42.87
C ALA A 198 12.62 10.65 42.20
N LEU A 199 12.61 10.37 40.90
CA LEU A 199 11.39 9.99 40.20
C LEU A 199 11.45 8.50 39.91
N THR A 200 10.42 7.78 40.31
CA THR A 200 10.33 6.33 40.12
C THR A 200 8.98 5.95 39.50
N GLY A 201 8.90 4.78 38.90
CA GLY A 201 7.66 4.31 38.30
C GLY A 201 7.69 2.84 37.91
N ILE A 202 6.51 2.26 37.74
CA ILE A 202 6.33 0.91 37.19
C ILE A 202 6.25 1.04 35.66
N PRO A 203 7.13 0.39 34.87
CA PRO A 203 7.03 0.42 33.42
C PRO A 203 5.74 -0.24 32.93
N ARG A 204 5.17 0.24 31.83
CA ARG A 204 4.05 -0.43 31.17
C ARG A 204 4.53 -1.70 30.49
N ALA A 205 3.69 -2.74 30.54
CA ALA A 205 3.87 -3.91 29.69
C ALA A 205 3.90 -3.49 28.21
N GLN A 206 4.64 -4.24 27.39
CA GLN A 206 4.69 -4.04 25.95
C GLN A 206 4.17 -5.28 25.21
N HIS A 207 3.46 -5.04 24.11
CA HIS A 207 2.92 -6.08 23.25
C HIS A 207 3.45 -5.93 21.83
N GLN A 208 3.68 -7.07 21.18
CA GLN A 208 4.11 -7.10 19.79
C GLN A 208 2.91 -6.88 18.86
N LEU A 209 3.04 -5.91 17.95
CA LEU A 209 2.19 -5.77 16.78
C LEU A 209 2.97 -6.27 15.56
N ALA A 210 2.50 -7.35 14.95
CA ALA A 210 3.02 -7.87 13.69
C ALA A 210 2.17 -7.36 12.52
N VAL A 211 2.83 -6.91 11.45
CA VAL A 211 2.17 -6.43 10.23
C VAL A 211 2.69 -7.22 9.03
N THR A 212 1.77 -7.72 8.22
CA THR A 212 2.03 -8.37 6.95
C THR A 212 1.51 -7.50 5.81
N VAL A 213 2.32 -7.33 4.77
CA VAL A 213 1.96 -6.66 3.51
C VAL A 213 1.80 -7.74 2.44
N ASN A 214 0.59 -7.87 1.92
CA ASN A 214 0.28 -8.73 0.77
C ASN A 214 0.06 -7.84 -0.47
N GLY A 215 0.75 -8.13 -1.57
CA GLY A 215 0.82 -7.24 -2.74
C GLY A 215 1.90 -6.16 -2.61
N SER A 216 1.75 -5.05 -3.33
CA SER A 216 2.76 -3.97 -3.37
C SER A 216 2.23 -2.68 -2.74
N GLY A 217 2.90 -2.25 -1.67
CA GLY A 217 2.57 -1.07 -0.89
C GLY A 217 3.41 -1.02 0.37
N THR A 218 3.18 -0.01 1.21
CA THR A 218 3.83 0.13 2.52
C THR A 218 2.80 0.33 3.61
N VAL A 219 3.17 -0.03 4.85
CA VAL A 219 2.38 0.25 6.04
C VAL A 219 3.24 0.98 7.07
N ALA A 220 2.71 2.03 7.65
CA ALA A 220 3.31 2.80 8.73
C ALA A 220 2.35 2.93 9.92
N SER A 221 2.89 3.16 11.12
CA SER A 221 2.08 3.42 12.32
C SER A 221 2.22 4.84 12.88
N SER A 222 1.18 5.27 13.58
CA SER A 222 1.22 6.36 14.56
C SER A 222 0.64 5.86 15.90
N PRO A 223 1.40 5.89 17.01
CA PRO A 223 2.79 6.32 17.12
C PRO A 223 3.77 5.53 16.25
N ALA A 224 4.93 6.12 15.95
CA ALA A 224 5.93 5.51 15.07
C ALA A 224 6.48 4.21 15.70
N GLY A 225 6.64 3.17 14.88
CA GLY A 225 7.17 1.87 15.30
C GLY A 225 7.07 0.82 14.20
N ILE A 226 5.95 0.82 13.47
CA ILE A 226 5.80 0.05 12.24
C ILE A 226 6.25 0.91 11.06
N SER A 227 7.19 0.38 10.29
CA SER A 227 7.51 0.81 8.94
C SER A 227 7.89 -0.44 8.17
N CYS A 228 6.96 -0.96 7.36
CA CYS A 228 7.19 -2.17 6.57
C CYS A 228 7.63 -1.75 5.16
N PRO A 229 8.94 -1.74 4.84
CA PRO A 229 9.42 -1.67 3.46
C PRO A 229 9.37 -3.05 2.76
N ALA A 230 9.11 -4.12 3.52
CA ALA A 230 9.08 -5.52 3.06
C ALA A 230 7.74 -6.20 3.38
N THR A 231 7.63 -7.50 3.09
CA THR A 231 6.40 -8.30 3.26
C THR A 231 5.94 -8.48 4.70
N THR A 232 6.83 -8.46 5.69
CA THR A 232 6.46 -8.51 7.12
C THR A 232 7.35 -7.59 7.95
N CYS A 233 6.78 -6.98 8.99
CA CYS A 233 7.52 -6.27 10.01
C CYS A 233 6.79 -6.32 11.36
N SER A 234 7.47 -6.01 12.47
CA SER A 234 6.83 -5.97 13.78
C SER A 234 7.50 -4.95 14.70
N ALA A 235 6.74 -4.40 15.65
CA ALA A 235 7.26 -3.52 16.69
C ALA A 235 6.56 -3.78 18.03
N LEU A 236 7.19 -3.33 19.10
CA LEU A 236 6.61 -3.35 20.45
C LEU A 236 5.96 -2.00 20.74
N PHE A 237 4.79 -2.04 21.35
CA PHE A 237 4.05 -0.87 21.79
C PHE A 237 3.52 -1.11 23.20
N TYR A 238 3.33 -0.04 23.97
CA TYR A 238 2.83 -0.14 25.34
C TYR A 238 1.39 -0.65 25.40
N ASP A 239 1.09 -1.35 26.48
CA ASP A 239 -0.27 -1.80 26.81
C ASP A 239 -1.26 -0.65 26.83
N GLY A 240 -2.45 -0.90 26.26
CA GLY A 240 -3.54 0.06 26.14
C GLY A 240 -3.29 1.17 25.12
N LEU A 241 -2.11 1.22 24.47
CA LEU A 241 -1.80 2.27 23.50
C LEU A 241 -2.56 2.03 22.18
N PRO A 242 -3.35 3.01 21.69
CA PRO A 242 -3.95 2.92 20.37
C PRO A 242 -2.89 3.18 19.29
N VAL A 243 -2.71 2.21 18.39
CA VAL A 243 -1.80 2.28 17.25
C VAL A 243 -2.63 2.40 15.97
N THR A 244 -2.48 3.51 15.26
CA THR A 244 -3.14 3.72 13.96
C THR A 244 -2.21 3.27 12.84
N LEU A 245 -2.65 2.33 12.00
CA LEU A 245 -1.94 1.87 10.81
C LEU A 245 -2.45 2.58 9.57
N THR A 246 -1.51 3.05 8.75
CA THR A 246 -1.77 3.70 7.46
C THR A 246 -1.15 2.87 6.35
N ALA A 247 -1.98 2.44 5.39
CA ALA A 247 -1.56 1.75 4.19
C ALA A 247 -1.33 2.77 3.06
N THR A 248 -0.18 2.69 2.38
CA THR A 248 0.13 3.50 1.20
C THR A 248 0.39 2.56 0.02
N PRO A 249 -0.50 2.50 -0.99
CA PRO A 249 -0.27 1.68 -2.17
C PRO A 249 0.98 2.12 -2.94
N ALA A 250 1.68 1.15 -3.54
CA ALA A 250 2.71 1.46 -4.53
C ALA A 250 2.07 1.96 -5.84
N ALA A 251 2.88 2.48 -6.76
CA ALA A 251 2.43 2.77 -8.11
C ALA A 251 1.79 1.52 -8.74
N ASP A 252 0.70 1.73 -9.49
CA ASP A 252 -0.10 0.69 -10.15
C ASP A 252 -0.81 -0.31 -9.23
N TYR A 253 -0.82 -0.10 -7.92
CA TYR A 253 -1.60 -0.88 -6.94
C TYR A 253 -2.64 -0.01 -6.24
N VAL A 254 -3.66 -0.67 -5.69
CA VAL A 254 -4.65 -0.06 -4.80
C VAL A 254 -4.73 -0.84 -3.50
N PHE A 255 -5.02 -0.12 -2.40
CA PHE A 255 -5.30 -0.77 -1.12
C PHE A 255 -6.67 -1.44 -1.20
N SER A 256 -6.69 -2.76 -0.95
CA SER A 256 -7.91 -3.57 -1.00
C SER A 256 -8.57 -3.67 0.36
N SER A 257 -7.84 -4.09 1.41
CA SER A 257 -8.42 -4.29 2.75
C SER A 257 -7.38 -4.60 3.83
N TRP A 258 -7.81 -4.40 5.08
CA TRP A 258 -7.20 -4.92 6.30
C TRP A 258 -7.80 -6.28 6.68
N SER A 259 -7.01 -7.13 7.34
CA SER A 259 -7.47 -8.32 8.06
C SER A 259 -6.64 -8.60 9.31
N GLY A 260 -7.12 -9.49 10.20
CA GLY A 260 -6.50 -9.77 11.49
C GLY A 260 -7.10 -8.93 12.61
N ALA A 261 -6.27 -8.22 13.38
CA ALA A 261 -6.69 -7.38 14.50
C ALA A 261 -7.48 -6.12 14.08
N CYS A 262 -7.46 -5.76 12.79
CA CYS A 262 -8.39 -4.81 12.19
C CYS A 262 -8.90 -5.35 10.86
N THR A 263 -10.08 -4.90 10.41
CA THR A 263 -10.75 -5.42 9.21
C THR A 263 -11.39 -4.32 8.38
N GLY A 264 -11.60 -4.59 7.09
CA GLY A 264 -12.29 -3.68 6.16
C GLY A 264 -11.35 -2.69 5.47
N THR A 265 -11.90 -1.62 4.90
CA THR A 265 -11.17 -0.64 4.07
C THR A 265 -10.94 0.70 4.76
N GLY A 266 -11.53 0.91 5.94
CA GLY A 266 -11.39 2.14 6.71
C GLY A 266 -10.06 2.26 7.47
N PRO A 267 -9.91 3.30 8.31
CA PRO A 267 -8.76 3.43 9.20
C PRO A 267 -8.59 2.19 10.09
N CYS A 268 -7.36 1.66 10.16
CA CYS A 268 -7.03 0.56 11.05
C CYS A 268 -6.44 1.13 12.34
N VAL A 269 -7.18 1.03 13.46
CA VAL A 269 -6.70 1.39 14.79
C VAL A 269 -6.72 0.14 15.66
N VAL A 270 -5.56 -0.20 16.23
CA VAL A 270 -5.37 -1.38 17.08
C VAL A 270 -4.99 -0.91 18.48
N THR A 271 -5.82 -1.22 19.48
CA THR A 271 -5.47 -1.03 20.89
C THR A 271 -4.91 -2.33 21.44
N LEU A 272 -3.68 -2.31 21.94
CA LEU A 272 -2.97 -3.53 22.33
C LEU A 272 -3.21 -3.86 23.80
N GLY A 273 -3.93 -4.93 24.07
CA GLY A 273 -3.96 -5.62 25.38
C GLY A 273 -3.21 -6.96 25.37
N GLY A 274 -2.49 -7.23 24.29
CA GLY A 274 -1.83 -8.50 23.98
C GLY A 274 -1.15 -8.42 22.61
N ALA A 275 -0.38 -9.45 22.27
CA ALA A 275 0.19 -9.55 20.92
C ALA A 275 -0.91 -9.59 19.85
N ALA A 276 -0.71 -8.83 18.77
CA ALA A 276 -1.69 -8.68 17.69
C ALA A 276 -1.02 -8.80 16.32
N ALA A 277 -1.79 -9.20 15.32
CA ALA A 277 -1.32 -9.29 13.93
C ALA A 277 -2.33 -8.64 12.98
N VAL A 278 -1.83 -7.86 12.02
CA VAL A 278 -2.62 -7.20 10.97
C VAL A 278 -2.04 -7.53 9.61
N THR A 279 -2.88 -7.76 8.62
CA THR A 279 -2.47 -7.86 7.21
C THR A 279 -3.09 -6.74 6.39
N ALA A 280 -2.26 -6.00 5.66
CA ALA A 280 -2.69 -5.09 4.60
C ALA A 280 -2.63 -5.81 3.26
N THR A 281 -3.74 -5.79 2.51
CA THR A 281 -3.78 -6.35 1.16
C THR A 281 -3.85 -5.24 0.13
N PHE A 282 -2.92 -5.27 -0.81
CA PHE A 282 -2.86 -4.42 -1.99
C PHE A 282 -3.06 -5.30 -3.23
N VAL A 283 -3.88 -4.84 -4.16
CA VAL A 283 -4.12 -5.55 -5.43
C VAL A 283 -3.70 -4.66 -6.60
N PRO A 284 -3.28 -5.22 -7.73
CA PRO A 284 -3.02 -4.43 -8.93
C PRO A 284 -4.24 -3.56 -9.27
N SER A 285 -3.99 -2.31 -9.62
CA SER A 285 -5.01 -1.46 -10.24
C SER A 285 -5.36 -2.03 -11.62
N THR A 286 -6.59 -1.84 -12.07
CA THR A 286 -7.02 -2.29 -13.39
C THR A 286 -6.90 -1.18 -14.44
N ARG A 287 -6.80 -1.58 -15.71
CA ARG A 287 -6.85 -0.73 -16.90
C ARG A 287 -7.92 -1.26 -17.86
N ASN A 288 -8.58 -0.37 -18.56
CA ASN A 288 -9.63 -0.73 -19.52
C ASN A 288 -9.03 -1.02 -20.90
N LEU A 289 -9.38 -2.17 -21.47
CA LEU A 289 -9.15 -2.48 -22.87
C LEU A 289 -10.49 -2.37 -23.60
N ASN A 290 -10.58 -1.40 -24.52
CA ASN A 290 -11.72 -1.20 -25.39
C ASN A 290 -11.45 -1.87 -26.74
N VAL A 291 -12.37 -2.71 -27.20
CA VAL A 291 -12.27 -3.38 -28.50
C VAL A 291 -13.46 -3.00 -29.37
N THR A 292 -13.20 -2.60 -30.61
CA THR A 292 -14.25 -2.27 -31.60
C THR A 292 -14.16 -3.18 -32.80
N VAL A 293 -15.24 -3.88 -33.11
CA VAL A 293 -15.41 -4.70 -34.31
C VAL A 293 -16.00 -3.83 -35.42
N SER A 294 -15.39 -3.88 -36.61
CA SER A 294 -15.73 -3.06 -37.78
C SER A 294 -15.60 -3.84 -39.09
N GLY A 295 -15.93 -3.19 -40.21
CA GLY A 295 -15.91 -3.80 -41.55
C GLY A 295 -17.28 -4.31 -41.99
N ALA A 296 -17.36 -4.80 -43.23
CA ALA A 296 -18.61 -5.29 -43.82
C ALA A 296 -18.80 -6.82 -43.65
N GLY A 297 -17.75 -7.52 -43.21
CA GLY A 297 -17.82 -8.91 -42.78
C GLY A 297 -18.27 -9.04 -41.33
N GLN A 298 -18.47 -10.28 -40.89
CA GLN A 298 -18.85 -10.63 -39.52
C GLN A 298 -17.74 -11.43 -38.84
N GLY A 299 -17.59 -11.23 -37.52
CA GLY A 299 -16.59 -11.93 -36.74
C GLY A 299 -16.70 -11.59 -35.26
N THR A 300 -16.03 -12.38 -34.44
CA THR A 300 -15.95 -12.15 -32.99
C THR A 300 -14.52 -11.86 -32.58
N VAL A 301 -14.36 -11.14 -31.47
CA VAL A 301 -13.08 -10.96 -30.79
C VAL A 301 -13.22 -11.42 -29.35
N THR A 302 -12.34 -12.33 -28.93
CA THR A 302 -12.22 -12.77 -27.53
C THR A 302 -10.82 -12.46 -26.99
N SER A 303 -10.63 -12.58 -25.68
CA SER A 303 -9.31 -12.42 -25.05
C SER A 303 -8.87 -13.59 -24.18
N VAL A 304 -7.55 -13.71 -24.03
CA VAL A 304 -6.88 -14.49 -22.98
C VAL A 304 -5.92 -13.57 -22.21
N PRO A 305 -6.08 -13.36 -20.89
CA PRO A 305 -7.16 -13.85 -20.03
C PRO A 305 -8.56 -13.41 -20.49
N ALA A 306 -9.59 -14.14 -20.06
CA ALA A 306 -10.98 -13.83 -20.42
C ALA A 306 -11.41 -12.45 -19.85
N GLY A 307 -12.04 -11.63 -20.69
CA GLY A 307 -12.50 -10.30 -20.32
C GLY A 307 -13.07 -9.51 -21.50
N ILE A 308 -12.66 -9.85 -22.73
CA ILE A 308 -13.25 -9.37 -23.99
C ILE A 308 -14.05 -10.50 -24.65
N ALA A 309 -15.25 -10.16 -25.12
CA ALA A 309 -16.11 -11.02 -25.93
C ALA A 309 -17.01 -10.16 -26.83
N CYS A 310 -16.43 -9.56 -27.87
CA CYS A 310 -17.15 -8.73 -28.83
C CYS A 310 -17.72 -9.61 -29.95
N SER A 311 -19.02 -9.49 -30.25
CA SER A 311 -19.66 -10.14 -31.41
C SER A 311 -20.11 -9.16 -32.50
N ALA A 312 -20.33 -7.90 -32.14
CA ALA A 312 -20.52 -6.77 -33.04
C ALA A 312 -20.31 -5.46 -32.25
N GLY A 313 -19.94 -4.37 -32.93
CA GLY A 313 -19.80 -3.06 -32.28
C GLY A 313 -18.62 -3.00 -31.32
N SER A 314 -18.76 -2.30 -30.19
CA SER A 314 -17.68 -2.14 -29.20
C SER A 314 -17.99 -2.87 -27.89
N CYS A 315 -16.97 -3.48 -27.30
CA CYS A 315 -17.02 -4.04 -25.95
C CYS A 315 -15.75 -3.62 -25.17
N ASN A 316 -15.77 -3.76 -23.84
CA ASN A 316 -14.62 -3.44 -23.00
C ASN A 316 -14.44 -4.48 -21.89
N GLY A 317 -13.23 -4.54 -21.36
CA GLY A 317 -12.87 -5.37 -20.21
C GLY A 317 -11.80 -4.68 -19.37
N ALA A 318 -11.81 -4.94 -18.07
CA ALA A 318 -10.81 -4.43 -17.13
C ALA A 318 -9.79 -5.52 -16.84
N PHE A 319 -8.51 -5.18 -16.93
CA PHE A 319 -7.39 -6.09 -16.76
C PHE A 319 -6.36 -5.50 -15.80
N ASP A 320 -5.68 -6.34 -15.03
CA ASP A 320 -4.66 -5.90 -14.08
C ASP A 320 -3.53 -5.16 -14.81
N THR A 321 -3.03 -4.10 -14.18
CA THR A 321 -1.93 -3.30 -14.75
C THR A 321 -0.69 -4.17 -14.96
N GLY A 322 -0.06 -4.05 -16.12
CA GLY A 322 1.12 -4.83 -16.50
C GLY A 322 0.81 -6.23 -17.04
N SER A 323 -0.45 -6.69 -16.98
CA SER A 323 -0.84 -7.94 -17.63
C SER A 323 -0.73 -7.85 -19.15
N GLN A 324 -0.44 -8.98 -19.81
CA GLN A 324 -0.52 -9.11 -21.25
C GLN A 324 -1.86 -9.75 -21.62
N VAL A 325 -2.57 -9.16 -22.57
CA VAL A 325 -3.88 -9.64 -23.03
C VAL A 325 -3.75 -10.06 -24.49
N GLU A 326 -3.93 -11.33 -24.80
CA GLU A 326 -4.00 -11.84 -26.17
C GLU A 326 -5.41 -11.65 -26.72
N LEU A 327 -5.55 -10.97 -27.86
CA LEU A 327 -6.81 -10.83 -28.58
C LEU A 327 -6.88 -11.82 -29.75
N ILE A 328 -8.00 -12.54 -29.82
CA ILE A 328 -8.24 -13.59 -30.82
C ILE A 328 -9.43 -13.16 -31.67
N ALA A 329 -9.18 -12.86 -32.95
CA ALA A 329 -10.20 -12.57 -33.94
C ALA A 329 -10.65 -13.86 -34.65
N THR A 330 -11.94 -14.17 -34.61
CA THR A 330 -12.53 -15.32 -35.31
C THR A 330 -13.55 -14.84 -36.33
N PRO A 331 -13.24 -14.88 -37.64
CA PRO A 331 -14.21 -14.58 -38.68
C PRO A 331 -15.38 -15.56 -38.66
N SER A 332 -16.60 -15.05 -38.88
CA SER A 332 -17.76 -15.89 -39.13
C SER A 332 -17.68 -16.53 -40.53
N THR A 333 -18.51 -17.54 -40.78
CA THR A 333 -18.67 -18.13 -42.12
C THR A 333 -18.95 -17.02 -43.15
N GLY A 334 -18.28 -17.08 -44.30
CA GLY A 334 -18.43 -16.07 -45.36
C GLY A 334 -17.70 -14.75 -45.11
N SER A 335 -16.84 -14.68 -44.09
CA SER A 335 -16.01 -13.51 -43.74
C SER A 335 -14.53 -13.89 -43.55
N VAL A 336 -13.65 -12.91 -43.64
CA VAL A 336 -12.20 -13.01 -43.37
C VAL A 336 -11.77 -11.91 -42.41
N PHE A 337 -10.69 -12.15 -41.66
CA PHE A 337 -10.10 -11.13 -40.80
C PHE A 337 -9.24 -10.18 -41.64
N ALA A 338 -9.60 -8.90 -41.66
CA ALA A 338 -8.92 -7.88 -42.46
C ALA A 338 -7.73 -7.26 -41.71
N GLY A 339 -7.79 -7.21 -40.37
CA GLY A 339 -6.66 -6.79 -39.53
C GLY A 339 -7.06 -6.02 -38.28
N TRP A 340 -6.05 -5.78 -37.43
CA TRP A 340 -6.10 -4.95 -36.24
C TRP A 340 -5.79 -3.49 -36.55
N SER A 341 -6.31 -2.58 -35.72
CA SER A 341 -6.03 -1.14 -35.73
C SER A 341 -5.99 -0.58 -34.29
N GLY A 342 -5.52 0.65 -34.12
CA GLY A 342 -5.34 1.27 -32.80
C GLY A 342 -4.05 0.82 -32.11
N ASP A 343 -4.15 0.37 -30.87
CA ASP A 343 -3.03 -0.15 -30.06
C ASP A 343 -2.44 -1.49 -30.58
N CYS A 344 -3.09 -2.10 -31.57
CA CYS A 344 -2.56 -3.20 -32.37
C CYS A 344 -2.66 -2.84 -33.86
N THR A 345 -1.80 -3.43 -34.70
CA THR A 345 -1.81 -3.15 -36.15
C THR A 345 -1.50 -4.39 -36.97
N GLY A 346 -2.10 -4.47 -38.17
CA GLY A 346 -1.85 -5.55 -39.13
C GLY A 346 -2.63 -6.83 -38.84
N THR A 347 -2.29 -7.93 -39.50
CA THR A 347 -3.04 -9.20 -39.40
C THR A 347 -2.41 -10.24 -38.47
N GLY A 348 -1.29 -9.89 -37.82
CA GLY A 348 -0.58 -10.76 -36.89
C GLY A 348 -1.27 -10.88 -35.52
N ALA A 349 -0.59 -11.54 -34.58
CA ALA A 349 -1.05 -11.63 -33.20
C ALA A 349 -1.13 -10.24 -32.54
N CYS A 350 -2.19 -9.99 -31.77
CA CYS A 350 -2.39 -8.76 -31.00
C CYS A 350 -2.33 -9.10 -29.50
N THR A 351 -1.28 -8.61 -28.81
CA THR A 351 -1.01 -8.94 -27.41
C THR A 351 -0.64 -7.70 -26.57
N PRO A 352 -1.54 -6.69 -26.45
CA PRO A 352 -1.25 -5.46 -25.70
C PRO A 352 -0.88 -5.73 -24.24
N THR A 353 0.10 -4.98 -23.74
CA THR A 353 0.42 -4.89 -22.31
C THR A 353 -0.34 -3.74 -21.66
N MET A 354 -1.09 -4.04 -20.61
CA MET A 354 -2.03 -3.14 -19.95
C MET A 354 -1.33 -2.17 -18.97
N THR A 355 -0.46 -1.30 -19.49
CA THR A 355 0.19 -0.24 -18.69
C THR A 355 -0.66 1.03 -18.58
N ALA A 356 -1.64 1.18 -19.47
CA ALA A 356 -2.63 2.26 -19.53
C ALA A 356 -3.91 1.69 -20.15
N ASP A 357 -4.97 2.50 -20.20
CA ASP A 357 -6.15 2.15 -20.99
C ASP A 357 -5.78 2.03 -22.47
N ARG A 358 -6.39 1.06 -23.16
CA ARG A 358 -6.07 0.70 -24.55
C ARG A 358 -7.31 0.65 -25.42
N ASN A 359 -7.13 0.89 -26.71
CA ASN A 359 -8.16 0.87 -27.74
C ASN A 359 -7.67 0.08 -28.95
N VAL A 360 -8.32 -1.05 -29.24
CA VAL A 360 -8.01 -1.92 -30.38
C VAL A 360 -9.22 -2.05 -31.29
N GLY A 361 -9.04 -1.82 -32.59
CA GLY A 361 -10.04 -2.13 -33.60
C GLY A 361 -9.75 -3.46 -34.29
N ALA A 362 -10.77 -4.24 -34.59
CA ALA A 362 -10.72 -5.46 -35.38
C ALA A 362 -11.63 -5.32 -36.59
N ALA A 363 -11.07 -5.44 -37.79
CA ALA A 363 -11.84 -5.35 -39.03
C ALA A 363 -12.07 -6.75 -39.62
N PHE A 364 -13.31 -7.01 -40.03
CA PHE A 364 -13.69 -8.20 -40.80
C PHE A 364 -14.28 -7.79 -42.14
N ASP A 365 -13.84 -8.45 -43.20
CA ASP A 365 -14.34 -8.22 -44.54
C ASP A 365 -15.09 -9.46 -45.05
N PRO A 366 -16.04 -9.31 -46.00
CA PRO A 366 -16.68 -10.44 -46.63
C PRO A 366 -15.65 -11.32 -47.35
N ALA A 367 -15.71 -12.64 -47.15
CA ALA A 367 -14.90 -13.60 -47.88
C ALA A 367 -15.29 -13.61 -49.35
N LEU A 368 -14.28 -13.71 -50.21
CA LEU A 368 -14.48 -14.03 -51.63
C LEU A 368 -15.15 -15.40 -51.73
N THR A 369 -16.27 -15.47 -52.45
CA THR A 369 -16.97 -16.74 -52.69
C THR A 369 -17.67 -16.71 -54.04
N VAL A 370 -17.58 -17.82 -54.75
CA VAL A 370 -18.33 -18.09 -55.98
C VAL A 370 -19.03 -19.44 -55.87
N GLU A 371 -20.24 -19.52 -56.41
CA GLU A 371 -21.04 -20.74 -56.53
C GLU A 371 -20.86 -21.30 -57.94
N LEU A 372 -20.34 -22.51 -58.04
CA LEU A 372 -20.16 -23.24 -59.30
C LEU A 372 -21.22 -24.33 -59.42
N THR A 373 -21.98 -24.30 -60.51
CA THR A 373 -22.95 -25.35 -60.86
C THR A 373 -22.52 -26.07 -62.15
N ILE A 374 -22.38 -27.40 -62.08
CA ILE A 374 -22.12 -28.28 -63.23
C ILE A 374 -23.22 -29.34 -63.27
N GLY A 375 -24.03 -29.35 -64.33
CA GLY A 375 -25.23 -30.17 -64.39
C GLY A 375 -26.21 -29.79 -63.27
N THR A 376 -26.49 -30.72 -62.35
CA THR A 376 -27.35 -30.49 -61.17
C THR A 376 -26.57 -30.25 -59.88
N ALA A 377 -25.25 -30.37 -59.90
CA ALA A 377 -24.40 -30.25 -58.70
C ALA A 377 -23.90 -28.81 -58.50
N THR A 378 -23.97 -28.33 -57.26
CA THR A 378 -23.53 -26.98 -56.87
C THR A 378 -22.44 -27.05 -55.79
N THR A 379 -21.35 -26.30 -55.95
CA THR A 379 -20.20 -26.24 -55.03
C THR A 379 -19.74 -24.80 -54.80
N LEU A 380 -19.23 -24.49 -53.62
CA LEU A 380 -18.67 -23.17 -53.30
C LEU A 380 -17.15 -23.18 -53.42
N HIS A 381 -16.60 -22.11 -53.98
CA HIS A 381 -15.16 -21.90 -54.13
C HIS A 381 -14.79 -20.50 -53.65
N THR A 382 -13.59 -20.35 -53.07
CA THR A 382 -13.08 -19.07 -52.57
C THR A 382 -12.39 -18.23 -53.64
N THR A 383 -12.13 -18.82 -54.81
CA THR A 383 -11.49 -18.16 -55.95
C THR A 383 -12.14 -18.59 -57.27
N LEU A 384 -12.15 -17.70 -58.25
CA LEU A 384 -12.58 -17.96 -59.62
C LEU A 384 -11.68 -18.99 -60.30
N THR A 385 -10.38 -18.95 -60.02
CA THR A 385 -9.42 -19.92 -60.57
C THR A 385 -9.76 -21.35 -60.11
N ALA A 386 -10.07 -21.54 -58.83
CA ALA A 386 -10.45 -22.86 -58.30
C ALA A 386 -11.76 -23.36 -58.90
N ALA A 387 -12.77 -22.48 -59.00
CA ALA A 387 -14.03 -22.83 -59.65
C ALA A 387 -13.81 -23.24 -61.12
N MET A 388 -13.01 -22.49 -61.87
CA MET A 388 -12.72 -22.79 -63.27
C MET A 388 -11.91 -24.07 -63.48
N ALA A 389 -11.02 -24.42 -62.53
CA ALA A 389 -10.23 -25.65 -62.56
C ALA A 389 -11.09 -26.90 -62.33
N ALA A 390 -12.18 -26.79 -61.56
CA ALA A 390 -13.12 -27.88 -61.31
C ALA A 390 -13.97 -28.26 -62.54
N ILE A 391 -14.00 -27.43 -63.58
CA ILE A 391 -14.79 -27.65 -64.79
C ILE A 391 -13.94 -28.44 -65.80
N ALA A 392 -14.40 -29.62 -66.19
CA ALA A 392 -13.76 -30.42 -67.22
C ALA A 392 -13.82 -29.73 -68.60
N ASN A 393 -12.84 -30.03 -69.46
CA ASN A 393 -12.82 -29.54 -70.84
C ASN A 393 -14.06 -30.02 -71.61
N GLY A 394 -14.63 -29.15 -72.45
CA GLY A 394 -15.87 -29.42 -73.19
C GLY A 394 -17.17 -29.32 -72.38
N SER A 395 -17.10 -29.13 -71.05
CA SER A 395 -18.28 -29.07 -70.19
C SER A 395 -18.91 -27.68 -70.13
N ALA A 396 -20.21 -27.64 -69.83
CA ALA A 396 -20.94 -26.43 -69.51
C ALA A 396 -21.06 -26.24 -67.98
N ALA A 397 -20.93 -25.00 -67.51
CA ALA A 397 -21.09 -24.66 -66.11
C ALA A 397 -21.69 -23.25 -65.92
N ALA A 398 -22.37 -23.06 -64.80
CA ALA A 398 -22.80 -21.74 -64.34
C ALA A 398 -21.96 -21.32 -63.13
N ILE A 399 -21.52 -20.07 -63.11
CA ILE A 399 -20.83 -19.48 -61.95
C ILE A 399 -21.66 -18.30 -61.47
N LYS A 400 -22.07 -18.30 -60.21
CA LYS A 400 -22.55 -17.08 -59.55
C LYS A 400 -21.43 -16.50 -58.70
N ALA A 401 -21.23 -15.19 -58.75
CA ALA A 401 -20.20 -14.50 -57.99
C ALA A 401 -20.83 -13.38 -57.13
N ARG A 402 -20.28 -13.19 -55.91
CA ARG A 402 -20.75 -12.13 -55.00
C ARG A 402 -20.54 -10.73 -55.59
N ALA A 403 -21.35 -9.77 -55.18
CA ALA A 403 -21.21 -8.36 -55.49
C ALA A 403 -19.99 -7.75 -54.76
N MET A 404 -18.79 -8.07 -55.25
CA MET A 404 -17.52 -7.63 -54.68
C MET A 404 -16.44 -7.63 -55.75
N GLU A 405 -15.24 -7.18 -55.36
CA GLU A 405 -14.09 -7.19 -56.24
C GLU A 405 -13.29 -8.48 -56.11
N PHE A 406 -13.04 -9.14 -57.23
CA PHE A 406 -12.17 -10.29 -57.33
C PHE A 406 -10.82 -9.85 -57.90
N PRO A 407 -9.70 -10.18 -57.25
CA PRO A 407 -8.36 -9.81 -57.74
C PRO A 407 -7.93 -10.60 -58.99
N GLU A 408 -8.70 -11.61 -59.39
CA GLU A 408 -8.31 -12.61 -60.40
C GLU A 408 -8.69 -12.21 -61.83
N SER A 409 -8.05 -12.89 -62.79
CA SER A 409 -8.47 -12.92 -64.19
C SER A 409 -9.38 -14.12 -64.45
N LEU A 410 -10.32 -14.00 -65.38
CA LEU A 410 -11.17 -15.09 -65.84
C LEU A 410 -10.72 -15.54 -67.24
N ALA A 411 -10.20 -16.76 -67.34
CA ALA A 411 -9.75 -17.34 -68.61
C ALA A 411 -10.60 -18.56 -68.99
N ILE A 412 -11.23 -18.51 -70.16
CA ILE A 412 -12.01 -19.62 -70.73
C ILE A 412 -11.18 -20.31 -71.80
N SER A 413 -10.94 -21.61 -71.61
CA SER A 413 -10.17 -22.45 -72.52
C SER A 413 -10.67 -23.91 -72.48
N GLY A 414 -10.15 -24.77 -73.37
CA GLY A 414 -10.47 -26.19 -73.37
C GLY A 414 -11.91 -26.54 -73.79
N GLY A 415 -12.59 -25.68 -74.55
CA GLY A 415 -13.95 -25.90 -75.05
C GLY A 415 -15.05 -25.72 -74.00
N LYS A 416 -14.75 -25.09 -72.85
CA LYS A 416 -15.71 -24.85 -71.77
C LYS A 416 -16.79 -23.83 -72.18
N SER A 417 -18.03 -24.07 -71.78
CA SER A 417 -19.16 -23.14 -71.97
C SER A 417 -19.62 -22.59 -70.62
N ILE A 418 -19.29 -21.32 -70.33
CA ILE A 418 -19.51 -20.72 -69.01
C ILE A 418 -20.63 -19.68 -69.07
N VAL A 419 -21.59 -19.79 -68.16
CA VAL A 419 -22.55 -18.72 -67.87
C VAL A 419 -22.18 -18.09 -66.53
N PHE A 420 -21.75 -16.84 -66.56
CA PHE A 420 -21.34 -16.08 -65.39
C PHE A 420 -22.44 -15.12 -64.96
N TYR A 421 -22.90 -15.26 -63.73
CA TYR A 421 -23.87 -14.38 -63.09
C TYR A 421 -23.18 -13.63 -61.94
N GLY A 422 -22.79 -12.39 -62.19
CA GLY A 422 -22.15 -11.55 -61.18
C GLY A 422 -23.15 -10.87 -60.26
N GLY A 423 -22.62 -10.25 -59.21
CA GLY A 423 -23.35 -9.30 -58.42
C GLY A 423 -24.28 -9.88 -57.37
N TYR A 424 -24.07 -11.11 -56.90
CA TYR A 424 -24.98 -11.72 -55.92
C TYR A 424 -24.74 -11.25 -54.48
N ALA A 425 -25.81 -11.18 -53.70
CA ALA A 425 -25.73 -11.06 -52.26
C ALA A 425 -25.13 -12.34 -51.64
N GLU A 426 -24.87 -12.30 -50.33
CA GLU A 426 -24.51 -13.50 -49.57
C GLU A 426 -25.56 -14.60 -49.74
N GLY A 427 -25.12 -15.85 -49.93
CA GLY A 427 -26.00 -17.00 -50.16
C GLY A 427 -26.59 -17.13 -51.57
N PHE A 428 -26.20 -16.28 -52.53
CA PHE A 428 -26.54 -16.40 -53.96
C PHE A 428 -28.05 -16.44 -54.33
N GLY A 429 -28.91 -16.00 -53.41
CA GLY A 429 -30.37 -15.98 -53.60
C GLY A 429 -30.90 -14.73 -54.31
N SER A 430 -30.12 -13.63 -54.33
CA SER A 430 -30.53 -12.35 -54.92
C SER A 430 -29.34 -11.60 -55.51
N VAL A 431 -29.62 -10.70 -56.46
CA VAL A 431 -28.62 -9.82 -57.09
C VAL A 431 -28.57 -8.51 -56.31
N ALA A 432 -27.39 -8.15 -55.81
CA ALA A 432 -27.09 -6.96 -55.02
C ALA A 432 -26.19 -5.93 -55.74
N GLY A 433 -25.68 -6.23 -56.94
CA GLY A 433 -24.86 -5.28 -57.70
C GLY A 433 -24.12 -5.90 -58.88
N TYR A 434 -22.81 -5.63 -58.96
CA TYR A 434 -21.88 -6.20 -59.95
C TYR A 434 -20.76 -6.95 -59.24
N SER A 435 -20.31 -8.06 -59.83
CA SER A 435 -18.98 -8.61 -59.52
C SER A 435 -17.95 -7.89 -60.38
N VAL A 436 -16.86 -7.45 -59.77
CA VAL A 436 -15.82 -6.68 -60.47
C VAL A 436 -14.56 -7.53 -60.53
N LEU A 437 -14.02 -7.80 -61.72
CA LEU A 437 -12.70 -8.40 -61.88
C LEU A 437 -11.66 -7.28 -62.00
N ARG A 438 -10.61 -7.37 -61.18
CA ARG A 438 -9.39 -6.54 -61.30
C ARG A 438 -8.40 -7.09 -62.33
N GLY A 439 -8.63 -8.32 -62.80
CA GLY A 439 -7.84 -8.96 -63.85
C GLY A 439 -8.43 -8.76 -65.24
N THR A 440 -8.07 -9.65 -66.15
CA THR A 440 -8.59 -9.68 -67.52
C THR A 440 -9.63 -10.77 -67.70
N VAL A 441 -10.48 -10.60 -68.72
CA VAL A 441 -11.33 -11.69 -69.22
C VAL A 441 -10.79 -12.12 -70.57
N THR A 442 -10.40 -13.39 -70.70
CA THR A 442 -9.93 -13.98 -71.96
C THR A 442 -10.80 -15.17 -72.35
N VAL A 443 -11.24 -15.20 -73.61
CA VAL A 443 -12.03 -16.30 -74.16
C VAL A 443 -11.25 -16.90 -75.34
N GLY A 444 -10.65 -18.06 -75.11
CA GLY A 444 -9.97 -18.85 -76.13
C GLY A 444 -10.93 -19.84 -76.79
N VAL A 445 -10.62 -21.13 -76.73
CA VAL A 445 -11.53 -22.19 -77.19
C VAL A 445 -12.64 -22.39 -76.15
N GLY A 446 -13.85 -21.89 -76.41
CA GLY A 446 -15.00 -22.00 -75.51
C GLY A 446 -16.00 -20.84 -75.70
N THR A 447 -16.94 -20.69 -74.76
CA THR A 447 -17.91 -19.59 -74.74
C THR A 447 -18.08 -19.00 -73.33
N LEU A 448 -18.34 -17.69 -73.27
CA LEU A 448 -18.69 -16.98 -72.04
C LEU A 448 -19.96 -16.16 -72.29
N THR A 449 -21.00 -16.40 -71.49
CA THR A 449 -22.15 -15.51 -71.36
C THR A 449 -22.08 -14.89 -69.98
N ALA A 450 -21.96 -13.56 -69.88
CA ALA A 450 -21.83 -12.88 -68.60
C ALA A 450 -22.97 -11.90 -68.36
N SER A 451 -23.44 -11.84 -67.12
CA SER A 451 -24.38 -10.84 -66.61
C SER A 451 -23.82 -10.23 -65.32
N ASN A 452 -24.07 -8.94 -65.08
CA ASN A 452 -23.66 -8.24 -63.87
C ASN A 452 -22.15 -8.38 -63.53
N LEU A 453 -21.32 -8.45 -64.57
CA LEU A 453 -19.86 -8.53 -64.49
C LEU A 453 -19.26 -7.22 -64.99
N ALA A 454 -18.37 -6.62 -64.20
CA ALA A 454 -17.53 -5.51 -64.61
C ALA A 454 -16.06 -5.96 -64.60
N VAL A 455 -15.25 -5.39 -65.50
CA VAL A 455 -13.81 -5.64 -65.61
C VAL A 455 -13.13 -4.28 -65.62
N ARG A 456 -12.13 -4.06 -64.76
CA ARG A 456 -11.48 -2.75 -64.65
C ARG A 456 -10.02 -2.83 -64.27
#